data_AF-A0A2T2SXX5-F1
#
_entry.id   AF-A0A2T2SXX5-F1
#
_cell.length_a   1.000
_cell.length_b   1.000
_cell.length_c   1.000
_cell.angle_alpha   90.00
_cell.angle_beta   90.00
_cell.angle_gamma   90.00
#
_symmetry.space_group_name_H-M   'P 1'
#
loop_
_entity.id
_entity.type
_entity.pdbx_description
1 polymer ?
#
loop_
_entity_poly.entity_id
_entity_poly.type
_entity_poly.pdbx_seq_one_letter_code
_entity_poly.pdbx_strand_id
1 'polypeptide(L)'
;MTARPSDSGHEDDAADTPLPIVGVGASAGGIEALKAFFDGLPPTPNMAFVVLIHLSPDHESNLVPILQRHTGLAVEETTDGAVPEANTVTVLPPRGRLRIADGQLRLDEEAIEPGPPSVIDTFFRSLADDQAEAAIGVLLSGTGTDGTLGLRALKERGAFAMAQSPDDAAYGGMPRSAVETGLVDVVDDADELGSKLPEYWAQATKPAPIPDQEVDSETVLRKIFDRLYAETGHDFSGYKRSTIRRRLRRRMAAQRAPTLSAYLEALQDPQEAQALFREFLISVTSFFRDPDDIEALEESVVPDLFGGKGRDDQVRVWVAGCASGEEAYSLAILLDEYAQSHQPRPDIQIFGTDPNAPSIEHAREGRYPKSIAADVSDERLNRYFRPEGEYYRVIPPLREMVIFAEHDLLEDPPFSRIDLVSCRNVLIYLQRSVHAQVLRLFHYGLRSGGYLFLGPSESPSGAPDLFSPLDDCTALYRRQAIAQQSNKTVPVPHTSDLAEFQPSLSPSRKDQPPSSPESLGDLHEQALLDDAASLLVNENGDIVHTTEPATSYLSYQGGSPSHNFLDAAPEPIRFGSAPSTGTRTRTGSPRCAWSGSRRGRPPTRPKRRMRNA
;
A
#
# COMPACT_ATOMS: atom_id res chain seq x y z
N MET A 1 -46.48 15.65 19.38
CA MET A 1 -46.24 17.04 19.80
C MET A 1 -46.22 17.09 21.31
N THR A 2 -45.03 16.93 21.91
CA THR A 2 -44.68 17.34 23.29
C THR A 2 -43.18 17.09 23.44
N ALA A 3 -42.41 18.14 23.15
CA ALA A 3 -40.98 18.21 23.43
C ALA A 3 -40.76 18.49 24.92
N ARG A 4 -39.65 17.97 25.47
CA ARG A 4 -38.85 18.47 26.61
C ARG A 4 -37.77 17.43 26.97
N PRO A 5 -36.63 17.83 27.55
CA PRO A 5 -35.81 19.00 27.29
C PRO A 5 -34.34 18.60 26.99
N SER A 6 -33.60 19.53 26.40
CA SER A 6 -32.15 19.48 26.26
C SER A 6 -31.49 19.54 27.63
N ASP A 7 -30.83 18.45 28.04
CA ASP A 7 -29.95 18.45 29.20
C ASP A 7 -28.52 18.69 28.73
N SER A 8 -27.99 19.84 29.12
CA SER A 8 -26.60 20.23 28.92
C SER A 8 -25.78 19.66 30.08
N GLY A 9 -25.33 18.42 29.93
CA GLY A 9 -24.31 17.80 30.78
C GLY A 9 -22.98 17.79 30.05
N HIS A 10 -22.02 18.59 30.52
CA HIS A 10 -20.61 18.26 30.34
C HIS A 10 -20.34 17.04 31.22
N GLU A 11 -20.49 15.84 30.66
CA GLU A 11 -19.84 14.65 31.19
C GLU A 11 -18.45 14.61 30.57
N ASP A 12 -17.42 14.81 31.40
CA ASP A 12 -16.05 14.44 31.09
C ASP A 12 -16.03 12.91 30.84
N ASP A 13 -16.24 12.51 29.58
CA ASP A 13 -15.94 11.17 29.10
C ASP A 13 -14.42 10.97 29.17
N ALA A 14 -13.94 10.53 30.34
CA ALA A 14 -12.68 9.81 30.41
C ALA A 14 -12.87 8.53 29.60
N ALA A 15 -12.57 8.59 28.29
CA ALA A 15 -12.72 7.49 27.35
C ALA A 15 -12.07 6.22 27.94
N ASP A 16 -12.92 5.26 28.31
CA ASP A 16 -12.51 3.98 28.88
C ASP A 16 -11.64 3.27 27.81
N THR A 17 -10.35 3.12 28.10
CA THR A 17 -9.43 2.51 27.13
C THR A 17 -9.81 1.03 27.02
N PRO A 18 -10.13 0.51 25.83
CA PRO A 18 -10.57 -0.87 25.68
C PRO A 18 -9.50 -1.82 26.21
N LEU A 19 -9.92 -2.88 26.91
CA LEU A 19 -9.04 -3.92 27.42
C LEU A 19 -8.32 -4.58 26.23
N PRO A 20 -6.97 -4.52 26.13
CA PRO A 20 -6.28 -5.17 25.04
C PRO A 20 -6.36 -6.69 25.15
N ILE A 21 -6.62 -7.32 24.01
CA ILE A 21 -6.58 -8.77 23.86
C ILE A 21 -5.31 -9.15 23.11
N VAL A 22 -4.45 -9.92 23.78
CA VAL A 22 -3.13 -10.33 23.30
C VAL A 22 -3.20 -11.77 22.80
N GLY A 23 -3.17 -11.95 21.49
CA GLY A 23 -2.99 -13.27 20.87
C GLY A 23 -1.51 -13.66 20.89
N VAL A 24 -1.16 -14.74 21.59
CA VAL A 24 0.22 -15.25 21.68
C VAL A 24 0.32 -16.58 20.93
N GLY A 25 0.98 -16.55 19.77
CA GLY A 25 1.19 -17.71 18.91
C GLY A 25 2.56 -18.36 19.13
N ALA A 26 2.61 -19.67 19.28
CA ALA A 26 3.85 -20.43 19.37
C ALA A 26 3.71 -21.85 18.77
N SER A 27 4.83 -22.51 18.48
CA SER A 27 4.82 -23.89 17.94
C SER A 27 5.98 -24.71 18.52
N ALA A 28 6.85 -25.29 17.69
CA ALA A 28 8.04 -26.01 18.14
C ALA A 28 8.93 -25.14 19.06
N GLY A 29 9.28 -25.67 20.23
CA GLY A 29 10.00 -24.91 21.26
C GLY A 29 9.17 -23.81 21.95
N GLY A 30 7.89 -23.69 21.61
CA GLY A 30 7.01 -22.63 22.08
C GLY A 30 6.77 -22.63 23.59
N ILE A 31 6.83 -23.79 24.26
CA ILE A 31 6.64 -23.86 25.71
C ILE A 31 7.71 -23.08 26.47
N GLU A 32 8.99 -23.21 26.11
CA GLU A 32 10.07 -22.47 26.79
C GLU A 32 9.98 -20.97 26.48
N ALA A 33 9.63 -20.59 25.25
CA ALA A 33 9.40 -19.20 24.88
C ALA A 33 8.22 -18.58 25.63
N LEU A 34 7.11 -19.33 25.79
CA LEU A 34 5.96 -18.89 26.58
C LEU A 34 6.34 -18.70 28.05
N LYS A 35 7.09 -19.63 28.65
CA LYS A 35 7.58 -19.48 30.04
C LYS A 35 8.38 -18.19 30.19
N ALA A 36 9.38 -17.96 29.34
CA ALA A 36 10.19 -16.74 29.38
C ALA A 36 9.33 -15.48 29.22
N PHE A 37 8.40 -15.48 28.26
CA PHE A 37 7.47 -14.36 28.05
C PHE A 37 6.60 -14.07 29.28
N PHE A 38 6.03 -15.10 29.89
CA PHE A 38 5.18 -14.94 31.07
C PHE A 38 5.97 -14.62 32.35
N ASP A 39 7.20 -15.12 32.49
CA ASP A 39 8.11 -14.77 33.59
C ASP A 39 8.49 -13.28 33.56
N GLY A 40 8.57 -12.70 32.35
CA GLY A 40 8.84 -11.26 32.16
C GLY A 40 7.66 -10.35 32.49
N LEU A 41 6.42 -10.85 32.48
CA LEU A 41 5.22 -10.01 32.66
C LEU A 41 5.09 -9.48 34.10
N PRO A 42 4.63 -8.21 34.27
CA PRO A 42 4.29 -7.72 35.59
C PRO A 42 3.03 -8.42 36.14
N PRO A 43 2.81 -8.43 37.47
CA PRO A 43 1.70 -9.17 38.09
C PRO A 43 0.29 -8.73 37.68
N THR A 44 0.12 -7.47 37.27
CA THR A 44 -1.17 -6.88 36.89
C THR A 44 -1.00 -6.04 35.62
N PRO A 45 -0.83 -6.68 34.45
CA PRO A 45 -0.60 -5.97 33.19
C PRO A 45 -1.84 -5.24 32.67
N ASN A 46 -3.04 -5.55 33.20
CA ASN A 46 -4.34 -5.07 32.72
C ASN A 46 -4.60 -5.41 31.24
N MET A 47 -4.37 -6.68 30.89
CA MET A 47 -4.53 -7.24 29.55
C MET A 47 -5.11 -8.65 29.64
N ALA A 48 -5.80 -9.10 28.60
CA ALA A 48 -6.23 -10.49 28.46
C ALA A 48 -5.30 -11.23 27.48
N PHE A 49 -4.85 -12.44 27.82
CA PHE A 49 -3.94 -13.22 26.97
C PHE A 49 -4.64 -14.46 26.43
N VAL A 50 -4.52 -14.71 25.12
CA VAL A 50 -5.02 -15.91 24.47
C VAL A 50 -3.85 -16.65 23.85
N VAL A 51 -3.49 -17.80 24.42
CA VAL A 51 -2.33 -18.60 24.02
C VAL A 51 -2.75 -19.67 23.00
N LEU A 52 -2.13 -19.60 21.84
CA LEU A 52 -2.33 -20.50 20.70
C LEU A 52 -1.04 -21.27 20.47
N ILE A 53 -1.07 -22.56 20.76
CA ILE A 53 0.06 -23.45 20.48
C ILE A 53 -0.43 -24.67 19.72
N HIS A 54 0.33 -25.05 18.69
CA HIS A 54 0.08 -26.30 17.99
C HIS A 54 0.47 -27.48 18.88
N LEU A 55 -0.51 -28.05 19.59
CA LEU A 55 -0.31 -29.26 20.39
C LEU A 55 -0.57 -30.49 19.52
N SER A 56 0.31 -31.50 19.64
CA SER A 56 0.03 -32.81 19.06
C SER A 56 -1.29 -33.35 19.63
N PRO A 57 -2.21 -33.86 18.80
CA PRO A 57 -3.51 -34.37 19.23
C PRO A 57 -3.43 -35.58 20.17
N ASP A 58 -2.23 -36.17 20.34
CA ASP A 58 -1.97 -37.36 21.16
C ASP A 58 -1.35 -37.04 22.53
N HIS A 59 -1.27 -35.76 22.92
CA HIS A 59 -0.82 -35.35 24.26
C HIS A 59 -1.93 -34.61 25.02
N GLU A 60 -2.19 -35.03 26.27
CA GLU A 60 -2.94 -34.21 27.22
C GLU A 60 -2.23 -32.86 27.40
N SER A 61 -2.95 -31.76 27.19
CA SER A 61 -2.42 -30.40 27.35
C SER A 61 -2.09 -30.15 28.81
N ASN A 62 -0.82 -30.33 29.18
CA ASN A 62 -0.29 -29.89 30.48
C ASN A 62 0.05 -28.39 30.48
N LEU A 63 -0.44 -27.61 29.49
CA LEU A 63 -0.02 -26.22 29.33
C LEU A 63 -0.52 -25.34 30.47
N VAL A 64 -1.75 -25.53 30.94
CA VAL A 64 -2.31 -24.75 32.06
C VAL A 64 -1.45 -24.90 33.33
N PRO A 65 -1.16 -26.11 33.85
CA PRO A 65 -0.27 -26.27 35.00
C PRO A 65 1.16 -25.78 34.78
N ILE A 66 1.67 -25.80 33.54
CA ILE A 66 3.00 -25.31 33.21
C ILE A 66 3.02 -23.79 33.31
N LEU A 67 2.16 -23.09 32.58
CA LEU A 67 2.14 -21.63 32.56
C LEU A 67 1.77 -21.04 33.93
N GLN A 68 0.90 -21.70 34.69
CA GLN A 68 0.51 -21.24 36.04
C GLN A 68 1.70 -21.12 37.01
N ARG A 69 2.81 -21.82 36.76
CA ARG A 69 4.04 -21.72 37.58
C ARG A 69 4.94 -20.54 37.21
N HIS A 70 4.72 -19.96 36.02
CA HIS A 70 5.52 -18.90 35.42
C HIS A 70 4.75 -17.57 35.34
N THR A 71 3.55 -17.50 35.91
CA THR A 71 2.81 -16.24 36.01
C THR A 71 1.93 -16.19 37.25
N GLY A 72 1.74 -14.97 37.77
CA GLY A 72 0.76 -14.69 38.82
C GLY A 72 -0.67 -14.54 38.30
N LEU A 73 -0.87 -14.52 36.99
CA LEU A 73 -2.18 -14.45 36.34
C LEU A 73 -2.93 -15.78 36.48
N ALA A 74 -4.26 -15.72 36.44
CA ALA A 74 -5.08 -16.93 36.38
C ALA A 74 -4.91 -17.58 35.00
N VAL A 75 -4.54 -18.87 34.96
CA VAL A 75 -4.39 -19.62 33.72
C VAL A 75 -5.52 -20.64 33.60
N GLU A 76 -6.30 -20.55 32.53
CA GLU A 76 -7.52 -21.33 32.35
C GLU A 76 -7.63 -21.88 30.92
N GLU A 77 -8.23 -23.06 30.78
CA GLU A 77 -8.59 -23.60 29.47
C GLU A 77 -9.91 -22.94 29.00
N THR A 78 -9.98 -22.56 27.73
CA THR A 78 -11.16 -21.85 27.19
C THR A 78 -12.34 -22.76 26.91
N THR A 79 -13.55 -22.21 27.04
CA THR A 79 -14.82 -22.81 26.61
C THR A 79 -15.51 -21.92 25.58
N ASP A 80 -16.43 -22.49 24.80
CA ASP A 80 -17.15 -21.72 23.79
C ASP A 80 -17.97 -20.59 24.45
N GLY A 81 -17.91 -19.39 23.87
CA GLY A 81 -18.54 -18.19 24.39
C GLY A 81 -17.79 -17.51 25.54
N ALA A 82 -16.59 -17.97 25.91
CA ALA A 82 -15.80 -17.33 26.96
C ALA A 82 -15.40 -15.89 26.55
N VAL A 83 -15.51 -14.95 27.48
CA VAL A 83 -15.07 -13.56 27.28
C VAL A 83 -13.66 -13.41 27.86
N PRO A 84 -12.67 -12.93 27.10
CA PRO A 84 -11.34 -12.66 27.64
C PRO A 84 -11.37 -11.60 28.75
N GLU A 85 -10.88 -11.93 29.94
CA GLU A 85 -10.91 -11.06 31.12
C GLU A 85 -9.53 -10.47 31.43
N ALA A 86 -9.52 -9.29 32.06
CA ALA A 86 -8.28 -8.62 32.43
C ALA A 86 -7.45 -9.47 33.40
N ASN A 87 -6.14 -9.54 33.17
CA ASN A 87 -5.18 -10.29 33.98
C ASN A 87 -5.41 -11.82 33.99
N THR A 88 -5.93 -12.35 32.87
CA THR A 88 -6.11 -13.79 32.67
C THR A 88 -5.32 -14.30 31.48
N VAL A 89 -4.92 -15.58 31.54
CA VAL A 89 -4.30 -16.31 30.44
C VAL A 89 -5.22 -17.46 30.06
N THR A 90 -5.78 -17.35 28.87
CA THR A 90 -6.68 -18.34 28.30
C THR A 90 -5.91 -19.23 27.33
N VAL A 91 -6.04 -20.55 27.49
CA VAL A 91 -5.36 -21.56 26.66
C VAL A 91 -6.38 -22.30 25.81
N LEU A 92 -6.05 -22.50 24.53
CA LEU A 92 -6.85 -23.30 23.60
C LEU A 92 -6.83 -24.80 24.00
N PRO A 93 -8.01 -25.47 24.13
CA PRO A 93 -8.07 -26.91 24.31
C PRO A 93 -7.48 -27.69 23.11
N PRO A 94 -7.01 -28.94 23.31
CA PRO A 94 -6.57 -29.79 22.20
C PRO A 94 -7.64 -29.94 21.12
N ARG A 95 -7.23 -29.93 19.85
CA ARG A 95 -8.08 -30.16 18.66
C ARG A 95 -9.16 -29.09 18.37
N GLY A 96 -9.19 -27.97 19.08
CA GLY A 96 -10.06 -26.83 18.74
C GLY A 96 -9.44 -25.89 17.71
N ARG A 97 -10.28 -25.26 16.88
CA ARG A 97 -9.93 -23.97 16.24
C ARG A 97 -10.59 -22.85 17.06
N LEU A 98 -9.86 -21.77 17.28
CA LEU A 98 -10.35 -20.62 18.04
C LEU A 98 -10.51 -19.41 17.12
N ARG A 99 -11.64 -18.73 17.25
CA ARG A 99 -11.86 -17.39 16.71
C ARG A 99 -12.38 -16.49 17.82
N ILE A 100 -12.36 -15.19 17.59
CA ILE A 100 -13.08 -14.22 18.43
C ILE A 100 -14.13 -13.51 17.58
N ALA A 101 -15.32 -13.32 18.14
CA ALA A 101 -16.42 -12.60 17.51
C ALA A 101 -17.32 -12.00 18.59
N ASP A 102 -17.65 -10.72 18.45
CA ASP A 102 -18.39 -9.92 19.42
C ASP A 102 -17.74 -9.95 20.82
N GLY A 103 -16.41 -9.91 20.86
CA GLY A 103 -15.62 -10.00 22.10
C GLY A 103 -15.64 -11.38 22.79
N GLN A 104 -16.23 -12.40 22.17
CA GLN A 104 -16.33 -13.76 22.71
C GLN A 104 -15.48 -14.74 21.91
N LEU A 105 -14.81 -15.65 22.63
CA LEU A 105 -14.07 -16.77 22.06
C LEU A 105 -15.05 -17.82 21.52
N ARG A 106 -14.86 -18.20 20.26
CA ARG A 106 -15.67 -19.19 19.54
C ARG A 106 -14.82 -20.40 19.21
N LEU A 107 -15.24 -21.58 19.67
CA LEU A 107 -14.57 -22.85 19.39
C LEU A 107 -15.29 -23.57 18.24
N ASP A 108 -14.60 -23.74 17.12
CA ASP A 108 -15.09 -24.61 16.05
C ASP A 108 -14.67 -26.06 16.36
N GLU A 109 -15.64 -26.92 16.69
CA GLU A 109 -15.42 -28.35 16.93
C GLU A 109 -15.31 -29.17 15.62
N GLU A 110 -15.81 -28.64 14.50
CA GLU A 110 -15.84 -29.30 13.20
C GLU A 110 -14.95 -28.58 12.18
N ALA A 111 -13.79 -29.13 11.85
CA ALA A 111 -13.04 -28.74 10.66
C ALA A 111 -12.74 -29.97 9.79
N ILE A 112 -13.53 -30.14 8.73
CA ILE A 112 -13.44 -31.21 7.72
C ILE A 112 -12.55 -30.80 6.51
N GLU A 113 -12.00 -29.58 6.51
CA GLU A 113 -11.16 -29.08 5.40
C GLU A 113 -9.75 -29.72 5.36
N PRO A 114 -9.27 -30.19 4.20
CA PRO A 114 -7.93 -30.74 4.05
C PRO A 114 -6.85 -29.65 4.06
N GLY A 115 -5.98 -29.66 5.07
CA GLY A 115 -4.80 -28.80 5.17
C GLY A 115 -4.32 -28.70 6.62
N PRO A 116 -3.02 -28.51 6.91
CA PRO A 116 -2.58 -28.25 8.28
C PRO A 116 -3.25 -26.96 8.77
N PRO A 117 -4.04 -27.00 9.86
CA PRO A 117 -4.80 -25.85 10.32
C PRO A 117 -3.83 -24.74 10.79
N SER A 118 -3.89 -23.57 10.16
CA SER A 118 -3.17 -22.37 10.63
C SER A 118 -3.93 -21.76 11.81
N VAL A 119 -3.78 -22.36 12.99
CA VAL A 119 -4.52 -22.00 14.21
C VAL A 119 -4.22 -20.54 14.59
N ILE A 120 -2.96 -20.13 14.43
CA ILE A 120 -2.52 -18.78 14.80
C ILE A 120 -3.05 -17.77 13.79
N ASP A 121 -2.87 -18.01 12.49
CA ASP A 121 -3.40 -17.12 11.44
C ASP A 121 -4.93 -16.93 11.56
N THR A 122 -5.66 -18.02 11.83
CA THR A 122 -7.13 -18.00 11.96
C THR A 122 -7.56 -17.10 13.11
N PHE A 123 -6.99 -17.29 14.29
CA PHE A 123 -7.34 -16.47 15.45
C PHE A 123 -6.92 -15.01 15.22
N PHE A 124 -5.70 -14.75 14.76
CA PHE A 124 -5.19 -13.40 14.54
C PHE A 124 -6.02 -12.61 13.53
N ARG A 125 -6.53 -13.25 12.46
CA ARG A 125 -7.49 -12.63 11.52
C ARG A 125 -8.78 -12.23 12.23
N SER A 126 -9.41 -13.16 12.96
CA SER A 126 -10.65 -12.85 13.70
C SER A 126 -10.43 -11.80 14.79
N LEU A 127 -9.26 -11.79 15.44
CA LEU A 127 -8.86 -10.81 16.43
C LEU A 127 -8.71 -9.42 15.80
N ALA A 128 -8.12 -9.35 14.60
CA ALA A 128 -8.02 -8.11 13.86
C ALA A 128 -9.39 -7.55 13.50
N ASP A 129 -10.30 -8.40 13.01
CA ASP A 129 -11.64 -7.96 12.59
C ASP A 129 -12.51 -7.51 13.77
N ASP A 130 -12.41 -8.20 14.91
CA ASP A 130 -13.25 -7.95 16.09
C ASP A 130 -12.71 -6.81 16.98
N GLN A 131 -11.40 -6.81 17.27
CA GLN A 131 -10.79 -5.90 18.24
C GLN A 131 -10.06 -4.72 17.59
N ALA A 132 -9.81 -4.80 16.29
CA ALA A 132 -9.12 -3.77 15.51
C ALA A 132 -7.82 -3.29 16.19
N GLU A 133 -7.78 -2.01 16.60
CA GLU A 133 -6.59 -1.41 17.21
C GLU A 133 -6.33 -1.83 18.66
N ALA A 134 -7.32 -2.47 19.30
CA ALA A 134 -7.21 -3.06 20.63
C ALA A 134 -6.55 -4.45 20.65
N ALA A 135 -6.31 -5.03 19.48
CA ALA A 135 -5.59 -6.27 19.36
C ALA A 135 -4.07 -6.09 19.50
N ILE A 136 -3.42 -7.11 20.05
CA ILE A 136 -1.97 -7.28 20.01
C ILE A 136 -1.66 -8.70 19.56
N GLY A 137 -0.78 -8.86 18.57
CA GLY A 137 -0.26 -10.15 18.14
C GLY A 137 1.19 -10.33 18.59
N VAL A 138 1.48 -11.47 19.23
CA VAL A 138 2.83 -11.86 19.63
C VAL A 138 3.16 -13.21 19.01
N LEU A 139 4.24 -13.29 18.23
CA LEU A 139 4.73 -14.55 17.67
C LEU A 139 6.04 -14.98 18.31
N LEU A 140 6.04 -16.16 18.91
CA LEU A 140 7.19 -16.74 19.60
C LEU A 140 7.77 -17.92 18.81
N SER A 141 8.74 -18.62 19.42
CA SER A 141 9.44 -19.76 18.84
C SER A 141 8.49 -20.76 18.18
N GLY A 142 8.87 -21.17 16.96
CA GLY A 142 8.08 -22.09 16.15
C GLY A 142 8.73 -22.43 14.82
N THR A 143 8.28 -23.53 14.22
CA THR A 143 8.60 -23.90 12.84
C THR A 143 7.50 -23.42 11.89
N GLY A 144 7.85 -23.17 10.63
CA GLY A 144 6.90 -22.81 9.58
C GLY A 144 6.52 -21.33 9.58
N THR A 145 5.35 -21.02 9.03
CA THR A 145 4.90 -19.64 8.77
C THR A 145 3.53 -19.30 9.39
N ASP A 146 2.94 -20.19 10.19
CA ASP A 146 1.64 -19.96 10.85
C ASP A 146 1.73 -18.73 11.78
N GLY A 147 0.78 -17.81 11.63
CA GLY A 147 0.75 -16.51 12.30
C GLY A 147 1.25 -15.36 11.43
N THR A 148 1.97 -15.62 10.33
CA THR A 148 2.50 -14.57 9.45
C THR A 148 1.38 -13.79 8.75
N LEU A 149 0.35 -14.47 8.24
CA LEU A 149 -0.77 -13.82 7.54
C LEU A 149 -1.73 -13.15 8.54
N GLY A 150 -1.91 -13.76 9.71
CA GLY A 150 -2.67 -13.20 10.81
C GLY A 150 -2.03 -11.93 11.35
N LEU A 151 -0.70 -11.89 11.48
CA LEU A 151 0.02 -10.69 11.90
C LEU A 151 -0.13 -9.56 10.88
N ARG A 152 -0.12 -9.88 9.57
CA ARG A 152 -0.46 -8.92 8.52
C ARG A 152 -1.88 -8.37 8.72
N ALA A 153 -2.88 -9.23 8.91
CA ALA A 153 -4.27 -8.82 9.13
C ALA A 153 -4.42 -7.90 10.37
N LEU A 154 -3.75 -8.24 11.46
CA LEU A 154 -3.65 -7.39 12.66
C LEU A 154 -3.11 -6.00 12.30
N LYS A 155 -1.99 -5.93 11.60
CA LYS A 155 -1.36 -4.65 11.22
C LYS A 155 -2.20 -3.81 10.27
N GLU A 156 -3.00 -4.44 9.42
CA GLU A 156 -3.96 -3.76 8.54
C GLU A 156 -4.99 -2.97 9.34
N ARG A 157 -5.54 -3.59 10.39
CA ARG A 157 -6.48 -2.97 11.33
C ARG A 157 -5.79 -1.98 12.27
N GLY A 158 -4.47 -1.86 12.16
CA GLY A 158 -3.65 -1.05 13.02
C GLY A 158 -3.59 -1.65 14.42
N ALA A 159 -3.45 -2.96 14.56
CA ALA A 159 -3.09 -3.63 15.82
C ALA A 159 -1.56 -3.56 16.04
N PHE A 160 -1.11 -3.83 17.26
CA PHE A 160 0.34 -3.87 17.57
C PHE A 160 0.87 -5.29 17.33
N ALA A 161 2.05 -5.42 16.75
CA ALA A 161 2.64 -6.72 16.43
C ALA A 161 4.05 -6.86 16.97
N MET A 162 4.33 -7.97 17.66
CA MET A 162 5.63 -8.28 18.22
C MET A 162 6.06 -9.69 17.80
N ALA A 163 7.37 -9.89 17.66
CA ALA A 163 7.92 -11.21 17.38
C ALA A 163 9.18 -11.45 18.22
N GLN A 164 9.38 -12.69 18.68
CA GLN A 164 10.62 -13.09 19.33
C GLN A 164 11.80 -12.92 18.36
N SER A 165 12.96 -12.51 18.88
CA SER A 165 14.20 -12.52 18.13
C SER A 165 14.46 -13.93 17.56
N PRO A 166 14.69 -14.08 16.24
CA PRO A 166 15.01 -15.39 15.67
C PRO A 166 16.29 -16.04 16.23
N ASP A 167 17.17 -15.24 16.85
CA ASP A 167 18.41 -15.71 17.46
C ASP A 167 18.21 -16.22 18.90
N ASP A 168 17.20 -15.72 19.61
CA ASP A 168 16.75 -16.20 20.93
C ASP A 168 15.80 -17.41 20.82
N ALA A 169 15.03 -17.47 19.73
CA ALA A 169 14.08 -18.54 19.50
C ALA A 169 14.75 -19.92 19.32
N ALA A 170 14.29 -20.90 20.11
CA ALA A 170 14.71 -22.30 19.95
C ALA A 170 14.46 -22.82 18.51
N TYR A 171 13.37 -22.35 17.90
CA TYR A 171 13.08 -22.50 16.47
C TYR A 171 12.74 -21.14 15.89
N GLY A 172 13.68 -20.55 15.16
CA GLY A 172 13.53 -19.21 14.57
C GLY A 172 12.76 -19.14 13.26
N GLY A 173 12.07 -20.22 12.82
CA GLY A 173 11.39 -20.24 11.52
C GLY A 173 10.18 -19.29 11.46
N MET A 174 9.28 -19.45 12.43
CA MET A 174 8.06 -18.64 12.56
C MET A 174 8.36 -17.17 12.88
N PRO A 175 9.21 -16.83 13.88
CA PRO A 175 9.56 -15.44 14.12
C PRO A 175 10.28 -14.78 12.93
N ARG A 176 11.15 -15.52 12.23
CA ARG A 176 11.81 -14.98 11.01
C ARG A 176 10.80 -14.67 9.91
N SER A 177 9.84 -15.56 9.66
CA SER A 177 8.76 -15.33 8.69
C SER A 177 7.95 -14.07 9.05
N ALA A 178 7.68 -13.85 10.34
CA ALA A 178 7.02 -12.64 10.82
C ALA A 178 7.87 -11.38 10.57
N VAL A 179 9.15 -11.40 10.94
CA VAL A 179 10.07 -10.26 10.77
C VAL A 179 10.29 -9.92 9.30
N GLU A 180 10.38 -10.93 8.42
CA GLU A 180 10.52 -10.76 6.97
C GLU A 180 9.34 -10.00 6.33
N THR A 181 8.18 -9.93 7.01
CA THR A 181 7.06 -9.08 6.54
C THR A 181 7.38 -7.59 6.62
N GLY A 182 8.34 -7.18 7.45
CA GLY A 182 8.64 -5.78 7.73
C GLY A 182 7.56 -5.04 8.52
N LEU A 183 6.55 -5.74 9.03
CA LEU A 183 5.40 -5.18 9.75
C LEU A 183 5.47 -5.34 11.27
N VAL A 184 6.47 -6.07 11.79
CA VAL A 184 6.65 -6.28 13.23
C VAL A 184 7.14 -4.98 13.86
N ASP A 185 6.44 -4.51 14.91
CA ASP A 185 6.75 -3.27 15.61
C ASP A 185 7.96 -3.42 16.53
N VAL A 186 8.06 -4.58 17.20
CA VAL A 186 9.12 -4.89 18.17
C VAL A 186 9.63 -6.31 17.96
N VAL A 187 10.94 -6.43 17.85
CA VAL A 187 11.68 -7.70 17.84
C VAL A 187 12.61 -7.70 19.04
N ASP A 188 12.41 -8.64 19.96
CA ASP A 188 13.17 -8.72 21.22
C ASP A 188 13.18 -10.17 21.75
N ASP A 189 13.95 -10.42 22.80
CA ASP A 189 13.97 -11.72 23.48
C ASP A 189 12.62 -11.96 24.19
N ALA A 190 12.24 -13.23 24.40
CA ALA A 190 10.87 -13.55 24.84
C ALA A 190 10.48 -12.90 26.18
N ASP A 191 11.38 -12.86 27.16
CA ASP A 191 11.19 -12.22 28.47
C ASP A 191 11.12 -10.68 28.38
N GLU A 192 11.95 -10.09 27.53
CA GLU A 192 11.94 -8.66 27.24
C GLU A 192 10.65 -8.23 26.53
N LEU A 193 10.10 -9.05 25.63
CA LEU A 193 8.78 -8.84 25.02
C LEU A 193 7.68 -8.80 26.10
N GLY A 194 7.69 -9.76 27.02
CA GLY A 194 6.71 -9.82 28.12
C GLY A 194 6.79 -8.60 29.03
N SER A 195 7.99 -8.25 29.48
CA SER A 195 8.19 -7.15 30.44
C SER A 195 7.81 -5.77 29.89
N LYS A 196 8.06 -5.53 28.60
CA LYS A 196 7.82 -4.21 27.97
C LYS A 196 6.43 -4.05 27.38
N LEU A 197 5.69 -5.13 27.17
CA LEU A 197 4.40 -5.11 26.48
C LEU A 197 3.39 -4.11 27.10
N PRO A 198 3.18 -4.06 28.44
CA PRO A 198 2.27 -3.08 29.03
C PRO A 198 2.69 -1.62 28.82
N GLU A 199 4.00 -1.36 28.81
CA GLU A 199 4.53 -0.03 28.54
C GLU A 199 4.28 0.39 27.08
N TYR A 200 4.56 -0.49 26.12
CA TYR A 200 4.30 -0.22 24.70
C TYR A 200 2.82 0.03 24.43
N TRP A 201 1.94 -0.80 25.00
CA TRP A 201 0.50 -0.61 24.88
C TRP A 201 0.05 0.73 25.46
N ALA A 202 0.46 1.06 26.69
CA ALA A 202 0.09 2.31 27.33
C ALA A 202 0.58 3.54 26.54
N GLN A 203 1.76 3.46 25.91
CA GLN A 203 2.26 4.55 25.05
C GLN A 203 1.48 4.63 23.72
N ALA A 204 1.12 3.49 23.13
CA ALA A 204 0.40 3.44 21.86
C ALA A 204 -1.06 3.91 21.99
N THR A 205 -1.71 3.69 23.14
CA THR A 205 -3.13 3.98 23.37
C THR A 205 -3.44 5.19 24.22
N LYS A 206 -2.45 5.75 24.94
CA LYS A 206 -2.63 7.02 25.65
C LYS A 206 -3.29 8.05 24.71
N PRO A 207 -4.52 8.50 24.98
CA PRO A 207 -5.05 9.67 24.31
C PRO A 207 -4.16 10.82 24.75
N ALA A 208 -3.32 11.31 23.84
CA ALA A 208 -2.37 12.33 24.21
C ALA A 208 -3.13 13.57 24.71
N PRO A 209 -2.81 14.14 25.90
CA PRO A 209 -2.52 15.55 25.89
C PRO A 209 -1.24 15.67 25.07
N ILE A 210 -1.37 16.12 23.82
CA ILE A 210 -0.25 16.84 23.21
C ILE A 210 -0.06 18.02 24.17
N PRO A 211 1.08 18.15 24.88
CA PRO A 211 1.24 19.29 25.78
C PRO A 211 0.94 20.55 25.00
N ASP A 212 0.01 21.36 25.50
CA ASP A 212 -0.38 22.66 24.95
C ASP A 212 0.86 23.50 24.68
N GLN A 213 1.34 23.45 23.44
CA GLN A 213 1.30 24.58 22.52
C GLN A 213 0.96 24.02 21.13
N GLU A 214 -0.32 24.08 20.73
CA GLU A 214 -0.81 23.62 19.42
C GLU A 214 0.01 24.14 18.23
N VAL A 215 0.71 25.27 18.40
CA VAL A 215 1.57 25.88 17.39
C VAL A 215 2.91 25.14 17.19
N ASP A 216 3.51 24.60 18.25
CA ASP A 216 4.80 23.88 18.13
C ASP A 216 4.61 22.45 17.62
N SER A 217 3.50 21.80 17.98
CA SER A 217 3.24 20.40 17.61
C SER A 217 2.97 20.20 16.11
N GLU A 218 2.19 21.07 15.47
CA GLU A 218 2.02 21.03 14.00
C GLU A 218 3.32 21.41 13.29
N THR A 219 4.13 22.29 13.87
CA THR A 219 5.43 22.67 13.32
C THR A 219 6.42 21.50 13.36
N VAL A 220 6.48 20.76 14.48
CA VAL A 220 7.31 19.55 14.60
C VAL A 220 6.78 18.44 13.70
N LEU A 221 5.46 18.25 13.61
CA LEU A 221 4.86 17.27 12.70
C LEU A 221 5.18 17.57 11.23
N ARG A 222 5.14 18.85 10.83
CA ARG A 222 5.60 19.26 9.49
C ARG A 222 7.07 18.92 9.27
N LYS A 223 7.95 19.17 10.24
CA LYS A 223 9.37 18.78 10.14
C LYS A 223 9.56 17.27 10.01
N ILE A 224 8.72 16.46 10.67
CA ILE A 224 8.70 15.01 10.50
C ILE A 224 8.35 14.64 9.07
N PHE A 225 7.30 15.25 8.49
CA PHE A 225 6.95 15.02 7.08
C PHE A 225 8.00 15.53 6.12
N ASP A 226 8.60 16.70 6.35
CA ASP A 226 9.69 17.23 5.53
C ASP A 226 10.90 16.29 5.54
N ARG A 227 11.25 15.73 6.71
CA ARG A 227 12.33 14.74 6.85
C ARG A 227 11.99 13.45 6.12
N LEU A 228 10.75 12.99 6.22
CA LEU A 228 10.28 11.77 5.55
C LEU A 228 10.30 11.96 4.03
N TYR A 229 9.76 13.07 3.53
CA TYR A 229 9.79 13.44 2.11
C TYR A 229 11.22 13.55 1.59
N ALA A 230 12.13 14.17 2.34
CA ALA A 230 13.54 14.26 1.94
C ALA A 230 14.25 12.90 1.84
N GLU A 231 13.80 11.90 2.61
CA GLU A 231 14.39 10.55 2.61
C GLU A 231 13.72 9.62 1.59
N THR A 232 12.40 9.71 1.43
CA THR A 232 11.62 8.75 0.64
C THR A 232 11.01 9.31 -0.64
N GLY A 233 10.99 10.64 -0.80
CA GLY A 233 10.33 11.32 -1.92
C GLY A 233 8.80 11.29 -1.88
N HIS A 234 8.19 10.77 -0.82
CA HIS A 234 6.73 10.52 -0.77
C HIS A 234 6.00 11.57 0.06
N ASP A 235 4.99 12.20 -0.53
CA ASP A 235 4.16 13.19 0.18
C ASP A 235 2.95 12.55 0.87
N PHE A 236 2.93 12.63 2.21
CA PHE A 236 1.80 12.17 3.03
C PHE A 236 0.73 13.23 3.30
N SER A 237 0.84 14.44 2.73
CA SER A 237 -0.12 15.53 2.93
C SER A 237 -1.55 15.15 2.50
N GLY A 238 -1.65 14.27 1.48
CA GLY A 238 -2.89 13.72 0.95
C GLY A 238 -3.55 12.63 1.80
N TYR A 239 -2.89 12.14 2.85
CA TYR A 239 -3.38 11.05 3.70
C TYR A 239 -4.24 11.57 4.86
N LYS A 240 -5.14 10.72 5.38
CA LYS A 240 -5.98 11.07 6.53
C LYS A 240 -5.10 11.33 7.76
N ARG A 241 -5.16 12.56 8.29
CA ARG A 241 -4.38 13.00 9.46
C ARG A 241 -4.58 12.13 10.69
N SER A 242 -5.80 11.63 10.92
CA SER A 242 -6.10 10.72 12.04
C SER A 242 -5.30 9.42 11.95
N THR A 243 -5.28 8.79 10.76
CA THR A 243 -4.52 7.58 10.49
C THR A 243 -3.02 7.81 10.68
N ILE A 244 -2.48 8.88 10.09
CA ILE A 244 -1.05 9.22 10.18
C ILE A 244 -0.64 9.48 11.63
N ARG A 245 -1.38 10.31 12.38
CA ARG A 245 -1.07 10.59 13.79
C ARG A 245 -1.08 9.32 14.66
N ARG A 246 -2.06 8.44 14.44
CA ARG A 246 -2.17 7.17 15.17
C ARG A 246 -0.96 6.26 14.90
N ARG A 247 -0.56 6.15 13.64
CA ARG A 247 0.57 5.31 13.20
C ARG A 247 1.92 5.87 13.65
N LEU A 248 2.07 7.20 13.61
CA LEU A 248 3.23 7.89 14.16
C LEU A 248 3.42 7.56 15.65
N ARG A 249 2.35 7.58 16.46
CA ARG A 249 2.42 7.23 17.89
C ARG A 249 2.91 5.81 18.14
N ARG A 250 2.61 4.86 17.26
CA ARG A 250 3.08 3.47 17.38
C ARG A 250 4.58 3.37 17.17
N ARG A 251 5.09 4.06 16.14
CA ARG A 251 6.55 4.17 15.94
C ARG A 251 7.23 4.89 17.10
N MET A 252 6.61 5.95 17.60
CA MET A 252 7.09 6.64 18.80
C MET A 252 7.18 5.69 20.00
N ALA A 253 6.15 4.87 20.24
CA ALA A 253 6.17 3.87 21.30
C ALA A 253 7.26 2.81 21.09
N ALA A 254 7.40 2.28 19.87
CA ALA A 254 8.44 1.32 19.53
C ALA A 254 9.87 1.89 19.71
N GLN A 255 10.06 3.17 19.39
CA GLN A 255 11.32 3.91 19.59
C GLN A 255 11.46 4.53 20.99
N ARG A 256 10.50 4.30 21.90
CA ARG A 256 10.47 4.89 23.25
C ARG A 256 10.63 6.42 23.25
N ALA A 257 10.08 7.08 22.24
CA ALA A 257 10.13 8.52 22.07
C ALA A 257 8.86 9.16 22.67
N PRO A 258 8.91 9.76 23.87
CA PRO A 258 7.71 10.24 24.56
C PRO A 258 7.11 11.52 23.96
N THR A 259 7.84 12.21 23.07
CA THR A 259 7.41 13.47 22.44
C THR A 259 7.73 13.47 20.94
N LEU A 260 7.00 14.29 20.16
CA LEU A 260 7.28 14.46 18.73
C LEU A 260 8.70 14.96 18.47
N SER A 261 9.23 15.82 19.33
CA SER A 261 10.61 16.32 19.23
C SER A 261 11.64 15.21 19.46
N ALA A 262 11.44 14.36 20.48
CA ALA A 262 12.30 13.21 20.72
C ALA A 262 12.25 12.23 19.54
N TYR A 263 11.09 12.07 18.92
CA TYR A 263 10.95 11.21 17.75
C TYR A 263 11.58 11.81 16.49
N LEU A 264 11.50 13.14 16.30
CA LEU A 264 12.21 13.83 15.22
C LEU A 264 13.74 13.65 15.34
N GLU A 265 14.28 13.53 16.55
CA GLU A 265 15.68 13.16 16.79
C GLU A 265 15.95 11.69 16.42
N ALA A 266 15.04 10.76 16.74
CA ALA A 266 15.16 9.36 16.31
C ALA A 266 15.14 9.21 14.78
N LEU A 267 14.39 10.05 14.06
CA LEU A 267 14.36 10.11 12.59
C LEU A 267 15.65 10.61 11.92
N GLN A 268 16.69 10.91 12.70
CA GLN A 268 18.03 11.07 12.13
C GLN A 268 18.59 9.72 11.63
N ASP A 269 18.14 8.60 12.17
CA ASP A 269 18.43 7.27 11.64
C ASP A 269 17.60 7.01 10.36
N PRO A 270 18.24 6.80 9.19
CA PRO A 270 17.53 6.47 7.96
C PRO A 270 16.68 5.20 8.06
N GLN A 271 17.08 4.24 8.91
CA GLN A 271 16.30 3.02 9.12
C GLN A 271 14.94 3.31 9.77
N GLU A 272 14.90 4.26 10.70
CA GLU A 272 13.64 4.68 11.33
C GLU A 272 12.77 5.48 10.37
N ALA A 273 13.35 6.34 9.54
CA ALA A 273 12.60 7.04 8.50
C ALA A 273 11.94 6.04 7.54
N GLN A 274 12.67 5.01 7.10
CA GLN A 274 12.09 3.94 6.27
C GLN A 274 11.05 3.10 7.03
N ALA A 275 11.24 2.87 8.34
CA ALA A 275 10.26 2.16 9.17
C ALA A 275 8.96 2.97 9.32
N LEU A 276 9.06 4.29 9.53
CA LEU A 276 7.90 5.18 9.57
C LEU A 276 7.17 5.24 8.23
N PHE A 277 7.93 5.32 7.14
CA PHE A 277 7.39 5.25 5.78
C PHE A 277 6.56 3.99 5.57
N ARG A 278 7.13 2.81 5.89
CA ARG A 278 6.41 1.54 5.82
C ARG A 278 5.22 1.49 6.77
N GLU A 279 5.32 2.08 7.96
CA GLU A 279 4.19 2.10 8.88
C GLU A 279 3.03 2.93 8.31
N PHE A 280 3.31 4.03 7.59
CA PHE A 280 2.27 4.82 6.93
C PHE A 280 1.68 4.14 5.69
N LEU A 281 2.48 3.38 4.96
CA LEU A 281 2.04 2.58 3.82
C LEU A 281 1.46 1.25 4.30
N ILE A 282 0.13 1.15 4.31
CA ILE A 282 -0.55 -0.06 4.78
C ILE A 282 -0.51 -1.09 3.64
N SER A 283 0.57 -1.83 3.57
CA SER A 283 0.84 -2.82 2.52
C SER A 283 0.37 -4.23 2.93
N VAL A 284 -0.89 -4.38 3.34
CA VAL A 284 -1.47 -5.69 3.68
C VAL A 284 -2.42 -6.13 2.58
N THR A 285 -2.20 -7.36 2.10
CA THR A 285 -3.01 -7.97 1.05
C THR A 285 -2.98 -9.51 1.19
N SER A 286 -3.90 -10.18 0.52
CA SER A 286 -4.04 -11.64 0.46
C SER A 286 -4.50 -12.06 -0.92
N PHE A 287 -4.27 -13.33 -1.27
CA PHE A 287 -4.78 -13.88 -2.52
C PHE A 287 -6.31 -13.91 -2.49
N PHE A 288 -6.94 -13.58 -3.62
CA PHE A 288 -8.39 -13.63 -3.83
C PHE A 288 -9.21 -12.93 -2.73
N ARG A 289 -8.68 -11.79 -2.25
CA ARG A 289 -9.28 -10.98 -1.19
C ARG A 289 -10.69 -10.52 -1.57
N ASP A 290 -11.62 -10.66 -0.61
CA ASP A 290 -13.07 -10.46 -0.76
C ASP A 290 -13.64 -11.38 -1.87
N PRO A 291 -13.89 -12.67 -1.57
CA PRO A 291 -14.19 -13.68 -2.59
C PRO A 291 -15.45 -13.37 -3.39
N ASP A 292 -16.48 -12.79 -2.77
CA ASP A 292 -17.73 -12.40 -3.45
C ASP A 292 -17.47 -11.35 -4.54
N ASP A 293 -16.59 -10.38 -4.28
CA ASP A 293 -16.20 -9.35 -5.25
C ASP A 293 -15.36 -9.94 -6.39
N ILE A 294 -14.50 -10.91 -6.07
CA ILE A 294 -13.67 -11.63 -7.05
C ILE A 294 -14.53 -12.51 -7.96
N GLU A 295 -15.52 -13.21 -7.41
CA GLU A 295 -16.48 -14.01 -8.17
C GLU A 295 -17.27 -13.12 -9.13
N ALA A 296 -17.78 -11.98 -8.65
CA ALA A 296 -18.47 -11.02 -9.50
C ALA A 296 -17.58 -10.49 -10.65
N LEU A 297 -16.29 -10.24 -10.39
CA LEU A 297 -15.32 -9.85 -11.41
C LEU A 297 -15.11 -10.97 -12.45
N GLU A 298 -14.94 -12.21 -11.99
CA GLU A 298 -14.74 -13.40 -12.83
C GLU A 298 -15.94 -13.66 -13.74
N GLU A 299 -17.17 -13.48 -13.24
CA GLU A 299 -18.38 -13.73 -14.02
C GLU A 299 -18.74 -12.58 -14.97
N SER A 300 -18.61 -11.33 -14.53
CA SER A 300 -19.18 -10.18 -15.23
C SER A 300 -18.18 -9.39 -16.07
N VAL A 301 -16.92 -9.31 -15.62
CA VAL A 301 -15.92 -8.41 -16.22
C VAL A 301 -14.91 -9.20 -17.03
N VAL A 302 -14.35 -10.28 -16.48
CA VAL A 302 -13.33 -11.09 -17.17
C VAL A 302 -13.76 -11.47 -18.57
N PRO A 303 -14.99 -12.00 -18.84
CA PRO A 303 -15.41 -12.31 -20.20
C PRO A 303 -15.42 -11.10 -21.14
N ASP A 304 -15.87 -9.92 -20.68
CA ASP A 304 -15.94 -8.71 -21.50
C ASP A 304 -14.54 -8.17 -21.84
N LEU A 305 -13.55 -8.36 -20.95
CA LEU A 305 -12.16 -7.96 -21.22
C LEU A 305 -11.56 -8.65 -22.45
N PHE A 306 -12.00 -9.87 -22.75
CA PHE A 306 -11.60 -10.65 -23.94
C PHE A 306 -12.54 -10.43 -25.14
N GLY A 307 -13.67 -9.74 -24.93
CA GLY A 307 -14.68 -9.48 -25.95
C GLY A 307 -14.09 -8.82 -27.21
N GLY A 308 -14.23 -9.49 -28.35
CA GLY A 308 -13.77 -8.97 -29.65
C GLY A 308 -12.25 -8.91 -29.84
N LYS A 309 -11.45 -9.45 -28.92
CA LYS A 309 -9.98 -9.48 -29.01
C LYS A 309 -9.46 -10.75 -29.68
N GLY A 310 -8.50 -10.58 -30.58
CA GLY A 310 -7.77 -11.63 -31.29
C GLY A 310 -6.37 -11.87 -30.73
N ARG A 311 -5.58 -12.68 -31.45
CA ARG A 311 -4.18 -13.00 -31.08
C ARG A 311 -3.24 -11.79 -31.10
N ASP A 312 -3.57 -10.77 -31.89
CA ASP A 312 -2.77 -9.56 -32.06
C ASP A 312 -3.20 -8.44 -31.08
N ASP A 313 -4.24 -8.69 -30.27
CA ASP A 313 -4.75 -7.77 -29.27
C ASP A 313 -4.17 -8.07 -27.87
N GLN A 314 -4.37 -7.14 -26.94
CA GLN A 314 -3.91 -7.26 -25.57
C GLN A 314 -5.01 -6.94 -24.56
N VAL A 315 -5.07 -7.73 -23.49
CA VAL A 315 -5.77 -7.43 -22.23
C VAL A 315 -4.77 -6.79 -21.27
N ARG A 316 -5.03 -5.53 -20.89
CA ARG A 316 -4.15 -4.73 -20.04
C ARG A 316 -4.84 -4.41 -18.73
N VAL A 317 -4.24 -4.82 -17.63
CA VAL A 317 -4.75 -4.58 -16.27
C VAL A 317 -3.74 -3.78 -15.48
N TRP A 318 -4.21 -2.83 -14.68
CA TRP A 318 -3.38 -2.09 -13.73
C TRP A 318 -3.89 -2.31 -12.31
N VAL A 319 -3.07 -2.92 -11.47
CA VAL A 319 -3.29 -3.06 -10.03
C VAL A 319 -2.51 -1.97 -9.31
N ALA A 320 -3.21 -0.91 -8.94
CA ALA A 320 -2.70 0.27 -8.25
C ALA A 320 -2.75 0.05 -6.73
N GLY A 321 -1.58 0.12 -6.07
CA GLY A 321 -1.42 -0.28 -4.67
C GLY A 321 -1.36 -1.80 -4.52
N CYS A 322 -0.52 -2.47 -5.32
CA CYS A 322 -0.47 -3.94 -5.36
C CYS A 322 0.17 -4.58 -4.13
N ALA A 323 0.76 -3.80 -3.22
CA ALA A 323 1.50 -4.28 -2.06
C ALA A 323 2.48 -5.41 -2.45
N SER A 324 2.43 -6.55 -1.76
CA SER A 324 3.29 -7.72 -1.98
C SER A 324 2.89 -8.57 -3.20
N GLY A 325 1.94 -8.12 -4.02
CA GLY A 325 1.63 -8.70 -5.33
C GLY A 325 0.53 -9.76 -5.37
N GLU A 326 -0.04 -10.15 -4.22
CA GLU A 326 -1.07 -11.19 -4.12
C GLU A 326 -2.29 -10.87 -5.02
N GLU A 327 -2.79 -9.64 -5.02
CA GLU A 327 -3.91 -9.24 -5.90
C GLU A 327 -3.53 -9.32 -7.39
N ALA A 328 -2.32 -8.85 -7.76
CA ALA A 328 -1.86 -8.89 -9.14
C ALA A 328 -1.75 -10.34 -9.65
N TYR A 329 -1.26 -11.26 -8.82
CA TYR A 329 -1.21 -12.67 -9.16
C TYR A 329 -2.59 -13.35 -9.15
N SER A 330 -3.51 -12.96 -8.26
CA SER A 330 -4.90 -13.43 -8.31
C SER A 330 -5.57 -13.04 -9.62
N LEU A 331 -5.44 -11.79 -10.06
CA LEU A 331 -5.96 -11.37 -11.37
C LEU A 331 -5.24 -12.08 -12.53
N ALA A 332 -3.94 -12.33 -12.42
CA ALA A 332 -3.21 -13.12 -13.41
C ALA A 332 -3.78 -14.54 -13.55
N ILE A 333 -4.09 -15.19 -12.42
CA ILE A 333 -4.67 -16.53 -12.39
C ILE A 333 -6.05 -16.52 -13.07
N LEU A 334 -6.95 -15.61 -12.68
CA LEU A 334 -8.30 -15.53 -13.26
C LEU A 334 -8.26 -15.32 -14.79
N LEU A 335 -7.39 -14.42 -15.24
CA LEU A 335 -7.25 -14.13 -16.67
C LEU A 335 -6.62 -15.30 -17.44
N ASP A 336 -5.64 -16.01 -16.88
CA ASP A 336 -5.05 -17.20 -17.51
C ASP A 336 -6.03 -18.39 -17.53
N GLU A 337 -6.83 -18.58 -16.47
CA GLU A 337 -7.89 -19.58 -16.40
C GLU A 337 -8.93 -19.36 -17.52
N TYR A 338 -9.39 -18.12 -17.68
CA TYR A 338 -10.34 -17.76 -18.74
C TYR A 338 -9.71 -17.91 -20.14
N ALA A 339 -8.48 -17.43 -20.33
CA ALA A 339 -7.78 -17.49 -21.63
C ALA A 339 -7.47 -18.91 -22.11
N GLN A 340 -7.39 -19.89 -21.21
CA GLN A 340 -7.14 -21.28 -21.59
C GLN A 340 -8.36 -21.97 -22.22
N SER A 341 -9.57 -21.54 -21.84
CA SER A 341 -10.82 -22.05 -22.40
C SER A 341 -11.31 -21.27 -23.62
N HIS A 342 -10.75 -20.08 -23.90
CA HIS A 342 -11.22 -19.18 -24.95
C HIS A 342 -10.12 -18.84 -25.96
N GLN A 343 -10.33 -19.25 -27.21
CA GLN A 343 -9.44 -18.96 -28.35
C GLN A 343 -10.15 -18.10 -29.39
N PRO A 344 -9.45 -17.17 -30.07
CA PRO A 344 -8.01 -16.87 -29.96
C PRO A 344 -7.61 -16.18 -28.64
N ARG A 345 -6.50 -16.61 -28.04
CA ARG A 345 -5.94 -15.97 -26.83
C ARG A 345 -5.22 -14.65 -27.18
N PRO A 346 -5.67 -13.49 -26.67
CA PRO A 346 -4.89 -12.26 -26.72
C PRO A 346 -3.69 -12.33 -25.76
N ASP A 347 -2.73 -11.41 -25.94
CA ASP A 347 -1.68 -11.21 -24.94
C ASP A 347 -2.27 -10.62 -23.65
N ILE A 348 -1.71 -10.98 -22.50
CA ILE A 348 -2.18 -10.49 -21.19
C ILE A 348 -1.01 -9.80 -20.50
N GLN A 349 -1.19 -8.54 -20.16
CA GLN A 349 -0.21 -7.74 -19.43
C GLN A 349 -0.84 -7.07 -18.22
N ILE A 350 -0.29 -7.38 -17.06
CA ILE A 350 -0.68 -6.80 -15.78
C ILE A 350 0.43 -5.88 -15.30
N PHE A 351 0.09 -4.68 -14.87
CA PHE A 351 0.98 -3.74 -14.19
C PHE A 351 0.62 -3.75 -12.71
N GLY A 352 1.50 -4.24 -11.84
CA GLY A 352 1.35 -4.15 -10.39
C GLY A 352 2.22 -3.01 -9.87
N THR A 353 1.62 -1.99 -9.27
CA THR A 353 2.40 -0.85 -8.79
C THR A 353 2.10 -0.46 -7.36
N ASP A 354 3.12 -0.02 -6.63
CA ASP A 354 3.05 0.35 -5.23
C ASP A 354 4.22 1.29 -4.88
N PRO A 355 4.05 2.31 -4.02
CA PRO A 355 5.16 3.16 -3.58
C PRO A 355 6.16 2.43 -2.64
N ASN A 356 5.80 1.27 -2.08
CA ASN A 356 6.66 0.52 -1.17
C ASN A 356 7.63 -0.40 -1.93
N ALA A 357 8.85 0.07 -2.18
CA ALA A 357 9.90 -0.68 -2.88
C ALA A 357 10.15 -2.11 -2.31
N PRO A 358 10.27 -2.32 -0.98
CA PRO A 358 10.30 -3.66 -0.39
C PRO A 358 9.15 -4.58 -0.79
N SER A 359 7.91 -4.07 -0.84
CA SER A 359 6.75 -4.86 -1.26
C SER A 359 6.81 -5.21 -2.74
N ILE A 360 7.26 -4.28 -3.59
CA ILE A 360 7.50 -4.53 -5.01
C ILE A 360 8.57 -5.61 -5.22
N GLU A 361 9.65 -5.61 -4.44
CA GLU A 361 10.67 -6.64 -4.54
C GLU A 361 10.15 -8.02 -4.12
N HIS A 362 9.34 -8.08 -3.05
CA HIS A 362 8.66 -9.31 -2.65
C HIS A 362 7.72 -9.82 -3.77
N ALA A 363 6.93 -8.92 -4.36
CA ALA A 363 6.02 -9.23 -5.46
C ALA A 363 6.78 -9.78 -6.68
N ARG A 364 7.93 -9.16 -7.02
CA ARG A 364 8.83 -9.63 -8.08
C ARG A 364 9.39 -11.01 -7.76
N GLU A 365 9.82 -11.26 -6.53
CA GLU A 365 10.32 -12.58 -6.13
C GLU A 365 9.23 -13.66 -6.31
N GLY A 366 7.97 -13.30 -6.02
CA GLY A 366 6.80 -14.16 -6.15
C GLY A 366 6.87 -15.38 -5.22
N ARG A 367 7.41 -15.19 -4.02
CA ARG A 367 7.60 -16.24 -3.01
C ARG A 367 6.77 -15.94 -1.77
N TYR A 368 5.79 -16.80 -1.50
CA TYR A 368 4.78 -16.62 -0.47
C TYR A 368 4.82 -17.75 0.55
N PRO A 369 4.45 -17.52 1.82
CA PRO A 369 4.43 -18.56 2.84
C PRO A 369 3.41 -19.66 2.49
N LYS A 370 3.64 -20.90 2.94
CA LYS A 370 2.67 -22.01 2.73
C LYS A 370 1.26 -21.74 3.25
N SER A 371 1.13 -20.83 4.22
CA SER A 371 -0.17 -20.43 4.78
C SER A 371 -1.12 -19.78 3.77
N ILE A 372 -0.65 -19.36 2.58
CA ILE A 372 -1.56 -18.92 1.50
C ILE A 372 -2.53 -20.01 1.05
N ALA A 373 -2.29 -21.28 1.41
CA ALA A 373 -3.24 -22.36 1.17
C ALA A 373 -4.60 -22.17 1.86
N ALA A 374 -4.69 -21.27 2.84
CA ALA A 374 -5.97 -20.84 3.40
C ALA A 374 -6.78 -19.96 2.43
N ASP A 375 -6.10 -19.28 1.50
CA ASP A 375 -6.69 -18.26 0.62
C ASP A 375 -6.69 -18.70 -0.86
N VAL A 376 -5.96 -19.77 -1.20
CA VAL A 376 -5.81 -20.30 -2.57
C VAL A 376 -6.20 -21.77 -2.60
N SER A 377 -7.09 -22.14 -3.53
CA SER A 377 -7.53 -23.52 -3.69
C SER A 377 -6.38 -24.47 -4.05
N ASP A 378 -6.49 -25.74 -3.64
CA ASP A 378 -5.50 -26.78 -3.98
C ASP A 378 -5.27 -26.92 -5.48
N GLU A 379 -6.32 -26.76 -6.30
CA GLU A 379 -6.19 -26.77 -7.75
C GLU A 379 -5.28 -25.65 -8.26
N ARG A 380 -5.51 -24.42 -7.78
CA ARG A 380 -4.71 -23.24 -8.14
C ARG A 380 -3.29 -23.35 -7.60
N LEU A 381 -3.09 -23.83 -6.37
CA LEU A 381 -1.77 -24.10 -5.79
C LEU A 381 -0.96 -25.07 -6.64
N ASN A 382 -1.55 -26.22 -6.99
CA ASN A 382 -0.87 -27.25 -7.78
C ASN A 382 -0.54 -26.78 -9.21
N ARG A 383 -1.33 -25.86 -9.76
CA ARG A 383 -1.17 -25.37 -11.13
C ARG A 383 -0.22 -24.18 -11.26
N TYR A 384 -0.32 -23.21 -10.36
CA TYR A 384 0.34 -21.90 -10.49
C TYR A 384 1.51 -21.68 -9.53
N PHE A 385 1.76 -22.62 -8.62
CA PHE A 385 2.83 -22.50 -7.65
C PHE A 385 3.74 -23.73 -7.63
N ARG A 386 4.99 -23.52 -7.22
CA ARG A 386 5.96 -24.57 -6.93
C ARG A 386 6.26 -24.57 -5.43
N PRO A 387 6.14 -25.71 -4.73
CA PRO A 387 6.53 -25.78 -3.32
C PRO A 387 8.06 -25.65 -3.17
N GLU A 388 8.50 -24.83 -2.22
CA GLU A 388 9.90 -24.53 -1.91
C GLU A 388 10.09 -24.41 -0.38
N GLY A 389 10.42 -25.53 0.28
CA GLY A 389 10.56 -25.55 1.74
C GLY A 389 9.24 -25.14 2.43
N GLU A 390 9.26 -24.08 3.23
CA GLU A 390 8.07 -23.51 3.91
C GLU A 390 7.30 -22.49 3.08
N TYR A 391 7.62 -22.36 1.79
CA TYR A 391 7.08 -21.36 0.89
C TYR A 391 6.51 -22.00 -0.38
N TYR A 392 5.67 -21.25 -1.07
CA TYR A 392 5.28 -21.44 -2.46
C TYR A 392 5.93 -20.36 -3.32
N ARG A 393 6.36 -20.73 -4.52
CA ARG A 393 6.85 -19.78 -5.52
C ARG A 393 5.96 -19.79 -6.75
N VAL A 394 5.51 -18.62 -7.18
CA VAL A 394 4.71 -18.47 -8.41
C VAL A 394 5.51 -18.96 -9.63
N ILE A 395 4.86 -19.72 -10.51
CA ILE A 395 5.50 -20.25 -11.70
C ILE A 395 5.96 -19.15 -12.68
N PRO A 396 7.06 -19.35 -13.42
CA PRO A 396 7.58 -18.35 -14.36
C PRO A 396 6.55 -17.83 -15.38
N PRO A 397 5.71 -18.67 -16.04
CA PRO A 397 4.75 -18.19 -17.03
C PRO A 397 3.76 -17.16 -16.46
N LEU A 398 3.31 -17.35 -15.22
CA LEU A 398 2.39 -16.40 -14.57
C LEU A 398 3.12 -15.11 -14.16
N ARG A 399 4.39 -15.22 -13.72
CA ARG A 399 5.24 -14.05 -13.40
C ARG A 399 5.55 -13.20 -14.62
N GLU A 400 5.72 -13.81 -15.78
CA GLU A 400 5.95 -13.09 -17.04
C GLU A 400 4.76 -12.24 -17.49
N MET A 401 3.53 -12.56 -17.03
CA MET A 401 2.33 -11.75 -17.28
C MET A 401 2.29 -10.45 -16.47
N VAL A 402 3.09 -10.34 -15.40
CA VAL A 402 3.01 -9.23 -14.43
C VAL A 402 4.31 -8.42 -14.43
N ILE A 403 4.19 -7.11 -14.64
CA ILE A 403 5.28 -6.14 -14.49
C ILE A 403 5.07 -5.37 -13.20
N PHE A 404 6.02 -5.52 -12.27
CA PHE A 404 6.00 -4.78 -11.00
C PHE A 404 6.91 -3.55 -11.05
N ALA A 405 6.40 -2.39 -10.64
CA ALA A 405 7.12 -1.13 -10.62
C ALA A 405 6.73 -0.27 -9.41
N GLU A 406 7.68 0.53 -8.92
CA GLU A 406 7.37 1.62 -7.99
C GLU A 406 6.55 2.68 -8.72
N HIS A 407 5.47 3.15 -8.09
CA HIS A 407 4.59 4.18 -8.63
C HIS A 407 3.82 4.84 -7.49
N ASP A 408 3.85 6.17 -7.42
CA ASP A 408 2.99 6.95 -6.55
C ASP A 408 1.77 7.48 -7.32
N LEU A 409 0.57 7.10 -6.91
CA LEU A 409 -0.69 7.57 -7.48
C LEU A 409 -0.88 9.09 -7.43
N LEU A 410 -0.19 9.79 -6.54
CA LEU A 410 -0.35 11.22 -6.34
C LEU A 410 0.61 12.05 -7.20
N GLU A 411 1.75 11.47 -7.57
CA GLU A 411 2.83 12.17 -8.29
C GLU A 411 3.04 11.65 -9.71
N ASP A 412 2.94 10.33 -9.91
CA ASP A 412 3.32 9.69 -11.16
C ASP A 412 2.18 9.66 -12.20
N PRO A 413 2.53 9.75 -13.50
CA PRO A 413 1.54 9.67 -14.57
C PRO A 413 0.91 8.28 -14.67
N PRO A 414 -0.33 8.16 -15.19
CA PRO A 414 -1.02 6.88 -15.29
C PRO A 414 -0.53 6.06 -16.49
N PHE A 415 -0.71 4.75 -16.40
CA PHE A 415 -0.65 3.88 -17.58
C PHE A 415 -1.86 4.18 -18.48
N SER A 416 -1.61 4.33 -19.78
CA SER A 416 -2.66 4.58 -20.77
C SER A 416 -3.19 3.29 -21.40
N ARG A 417 -4.44 3.34 -21.89
CA ARG A 417 -5.10 2.23 -22.61
C ARG A 417 -5.22 0.96 -21.79
N ILE A 418 -5.59 1.11 -20.52
CA ILE A 418 -5.89 0.01 -19.58
C ILE A 418 -7.33 -0.45 -19.80
N ASP A 419 -7.58 -1.75 -19.74
CA ASP A 419 -8.92 -2.34 -19.84
C ASP A 419 -9.59 -2.46 -18.45
N LEU A 420 -8.80 -2.80 -17.42
CA LEU A 420 -9.24 -2.88 -16.02
C LEU A 420 -8.23 -2.19 -15.09
N VAL A 421 -8.68 -1.26 -14.26
CA VAL A 421 -7.91 -0.75 -13.12
C VAL A 421 -8.48 -1.38 -11.86
N SER A 422 -7.63 -2.02 -11.06
CA SER A 422 -7.92 -2.43 -9.69
C SER A 422 -7.20 -1.50 -8.73
N CYS A 423 -7.94 -0.89 -7.80
CA CYS A 423 -7.40 -0.02 -6.75
C CYS A 423 -8.21 -0.27 -5.48
N ARG A 424 -7.87 -1.34 -4.78
CA ARG A 424 -8.65 -1.87 -3.65
C ARG A 424 -7.94 -1.60 -2.35
N ASN A 425 -8.70 -1.14 -1.36
CA ASN A 425 -8.23 -0.82 -0.02
C ASN A 425 -7.12 0.25 0.03
N VAL A 426 -7.03 1.13 -0.97
CA VAL A 426 -6.05 2.24 -1.03
C VAL A 426 -6.69 3.58 -0.69
N LEU A 427 -7.85 3.87 -1.28
CA LEU A 427 -8.56 5.15 -1.13
C LEU A 427 -9.02 5.36 0.32
N ILE A 428 -9.26 4.30 1.08
CA ILE A 428 -9.63 4.40 2.50
C ILE A 428 -8.62 5.18 3.36
N TYR A 429 -7.37 5.33 2.90
CA TYR A 429 -6.33 6.07 3.62
C TYR A 429 -6.15 7.51 3.17
N LEU A 430 -6.72 7.87 2.03
CA LEU A 430 -6.59 9.19 1.43
C LEU A 430 -7.68 10.16 1.91
N GLN A 431 -7.40 11.45 1.85
CA GLN A 431 -8.38 12.49 2.10
C GLN A 431 -9.37 12.58 0.93
N ARG A 432 -10.62 12.98 1.20
CA ARG A 432 -11.66 13.10 0.16
C ARG A 432 -11.26 14.02 -1.00
N SER A 433 -10.48 15.07 -0.74
CA SER A 433 -9.94 15.97 -1.77
C SER A 433 -9.07 15.23 -2.79
N VAL A 434 -8.32 14.24 -2.34
CA VAL A 434 -7.38 13.44 -3.15
C VAL A 434 -8.10 12.34 -3.94
N HIS A 435 -9.21 11.81 -3.43
CA HIS A 435 -9.99 10.78 -4.14
C HIS A 435 -10.37 11.24 -5.56
N ALA A 436 -10.83 12.49 -5.71
CA ALA A 436 -11.24 13.01 -7.00
C ALA A 436 -10.09 13.09 -8.01
N GLN A 437 -8.87 13.39 -7.54
CA GLN A 437 -7.65 13.39 -8.37
C GLN A 437 -7.32 11.97 -8.85
N VAL A 438 -7.26 11.01 -7.94
CA VAL A 438 -6.96 9.61 -8.25
C VAL A 438 -8.02 8.99 -9.19
N LEU A 439 -9.29 9.30 -8.99
CA LEU A 439 -10.36 8.82 -9.88
C LEU A 439 -10.25 9.41 -11.30
N ARG A 440 -9.85 10.69 -11.43
CA ARG A 440 -9.58 11.30 -12.75
C ARG A 440 -8.36 10.65 -13.42
N LEU A 441 -7.32 10.35 -12.65
CA LEU A 441 -6.14 9.63 -13.11
C LEU A 441 -6.54 8.27 -13.71
N PHE A 442 -7.35 7.49 -13.01
CA PHE A 442 -7.87 6.21 -13.49
C PHE A 442 -8.75 6.36 -14.74
N HIS A 443 -9.65 7.34 -14.75
CA HIS A 443 -10.52 7.60 -15.91
C HIS A 443 -9.71 7.91 -17.18
N TYR A 444 -8.62 8.65 -17.04
CA TYR A 444 -7.69 8.96 -18.13
C TYR A 444 -6.92 7.73 -18.61
N GLY A 445 -6.45 6.89 -17.69
CA GLY A 445 -5.72 5.65 -18.01
C GLY A 445 -6.59 4.58 -18.69
N LEU A 446 -7.86 4.50 -18.30
CA LEU A 446 -8.83 3.52 -18.81
C LEU A 446 -9.26 3.79 -20.26
N ARG A 447 -9.39 2.72 -21.03
CA ARG A 447 -10.05 2.72 -22.35
C ARG A 447 -11.53 3.04 -22.21
N SER A 448 -12.13 3.50 -23.31
CA SER A 448 -13.58 3.68 -23.39
C SER A 448 -14.30 2.36 -23.06
N GLY A 449 -15.23 2.42 -22.10
CA GLY A 449 -15.96 1.24 -21.63
C GLY A 449 -15.17 0.33 -20.68
N GLY A 450 -13.93 0.66 -20.34
CA GLY A 450 -13.11 -0.09 -19.39
C GLY A 450 -13.66 -0.06 -17.96
N TYR A 451 -13.05 -0.85 -17.09
CA TYR A 451 -13.56 -1.17 -15.76
C TYR A 451 -12.67 -0.63 -14.65
N LEU A 452 -13.29 -0.20 -13.56
CA LEU A 452 -12.65 0.15 -12.30
C LEU A 452 -13.16 -0.79 -11.21
N PHE A 453 -12.24 -1.42 -10.50
CA PHE A 453 -12.51 -2.32 -9.39
C PHE A 453 -11.96 -1.71 -8.09
N LEU A 454 -12.83 -1.48 -7.12
CA LEU A 454 -12.51 -0.87 -5.82
C LEU A 454 -12.80 -1.86 -4.68
N GLY A 455 -12.30 -1.58 -3.47
CA GLY A 455 -12.63 -2.38 -2.29
C GLY A 455 -14.06 -2.15 -1.79
N PRO A 456 -14.59 -3.02 -0.93
CA PRO A 456 -15.99 -3.00 -0.49
C PRO A 456 -16.40 -1.76 0.32
N SER A 457 -15.42 -1.07 0.93
CA SER A 457 -15.63 0.19 1.67
C SER A 457 -15.34 1.45 0.84
N GLU A 458 -15.12 1.29 -0.46
CA GLU A 458 -14.68 2.35 -1.36
C GLU A 458 -15.72 2.63 -2.44
N SER A 459 -15.74 3.87 -2.91
CA SER A 459 -16.66 4.27 -3.98
C SER A 459 -16.03 5.40 -4.81
N PRO A 460 -16.40 5.55 -6.09
CA PRO A 460 -15.98 6.66 -6.92
C PRO A 460 -16.74 7.95 -6.60
N SER A 461 -17.22 8.12 -5.37
CA SER A 461 -18.03 9.28 -4.92
C SER A 461 -17.33 10.63 -5.09
N GLY A 462 -15.99 10.65 -5.20
CA GLY A 462 -15.22 11.85 -5.56
C GLY A 462 -15.35 12.29 -7.03
N ALA A 463 -15.91 11.44 -7.90
CA ALA A 463 -16.13 11.71 -9.32
C ALA A 463 -17.30 10.88 -9.89
N PRO A 464 -18.54 11.09 -9.42
CA PRO A 464 -19.68 10.23 -9.74
C PRO A 464 -20.07 10.24 -11.23
N ASP A 465 -19.75 11.30 -11.96
CA ASP A 465 -20.03 11.42 -13.40
C ASP A 465 -19.05 10.60 -14.27
N LEU A 466 -17.94 10.12 -13.70
CA LEU A 466 -16.90 9.40 -14.44
C LEU A 466 -17.11 7.89 -14.45
N PHE A 467 -17.86 7.34 -13.50
CA PHE A 467 -17.99 5.91 -13.26
C PHE A 467 -19.42 5.55 -12.86
N SER A 468 -19.99 4.52 -13.49
CA SER A 468 -21.29 3.95 -13.10
C SER A 468 -21.10 2.58 -12.47
N PRO A 469 -21.82 2.23 -11.39
CA PRO A 469 -21.78 0.88 -10.83
C PRO A 469 -22.31 -0.15 -11.82
N LEU A 470 -21.89 -1.41 -11.67
CA LEU A 470 -22.53 -2.56 -12.32
C LEU A 470 -23.69 -3.03 -11.44
N ASP A 471 -24.80 -3.48 -12.05
CA ASP A 471 -26.06 -3.74 -11.34
C ASP A 471 -25.95 -4.81 -10.24
N ASP A 472 -25.06 -5.80 -10.42
CA ASP A 472 -24.94 -6.96 -9.54
C ASP A 472 -23.72 -6.90 -8.59
N CYS A 473 -22.94 -5.81 -8.58
CA CYS A 473 -21.74 -5.70 -7.74
C CYS A 473 -21.43 -4.25 -7.32
N THR A 474 -21.25 -4.03 -6.01
CA THR A 474 -20.96 -2.71 -5.43
C THR A 474 -19.50 -2.29 -5.59
N ALA A 475 -18.60 -3.23 -5.90
CA ALA A 475 -17.17 -2.99 -6.04
C ALA A 475 -16.74 -2.68 -7.48
N LEU A 476 -17.58 -3.00 -8.48
CA LEU A 476 -17.26 -2.89 -9.90
C LEU A 476 -17.96 -1.70 -10.56
N TYR A 477 -17.19 -0.96 -11.35
CA TYR A 477 -17.65 0.24 -12.02
C TYR A 477 -17.21 0.27 -13.48
N ARG A 478 -18.05 0.85 -14.33
CA ARG A 478 -17.74 1.09 -15.75
C ARG A 478 -17.39 2.55 -16.00
N ARG A 479 -16.33 2.77 -16.75
CA ARG A 479 -15.92 4.11 -17.20
C ARG A 479 -17.00 4.73 -18.09
N GLN A 480 -17.47 5.91 -17.71
CA GLN A 480 -18.42 6.70 -18.49
C GLN A 480 -17.71 7.60 -19.49
N ALA A 481 -18.34 7.81 -20.64
CA ALA A 481 -17.90 8.84 -21.58
C ALA A 481 -18.28 10.21 -21.00
N ILE A 482 -17.31 11.11 -20.89
CA ILE A 482 -17.62 12.51 -20.56
C ILE A 482 -18.33 13.08 -21.78
N ALA A 483 -19.65 13.26 -21.69
CA ALA A 483 -20.35 14.09 -22.67
C ALA A 483 -19.70 15.48 -22.61
N GLN A 484 -19.13 15.95 -23.71
CA GLN A 484 -18.68 17.34 -23.81
C GLN A 484 -19.90 18.22 -23.50
N GLN A 485 -20.00 18.70 -22.27
CA GLN A 485 -20.93 19.78 -21.96
C GLN A 485 -20.45 20.98 -22.77
N SER A 486 -21.19 21.26 -23.83
CA SER A 486 -21.07 22.44 -24.65
C SER A 486 -20.99 23.69 -23.78
N ASN A 487 -19.97 24.52 -24.04
CA ASN A 487 -19.88 25.95 -23.75
C ASN A 487 -20.86 26.47 -22.66
N LYS A 488 -20.55 26.22 -21.40
CA LYS A 488 -20.95 27.12 -20.33
C LYS A 488 -19.70 27.70 -19.72
N THR A 489 -19.44 28.96 -20.06
CA THR A 489 -18.51 29.86 -19.39
C THR A 489 -18.54 29.61 -17.88
N VAL A 490 -17.45 29.08 -17.35
CA VAL A 490 -17.20 29.01 -15.91
C VAL A 490 -16.95 30.45 -15.43
N PRO A 491 -17.64 30.97 -14.41
CA PRO A 491 -17.30 32.23 -13.80
C PRO A 491 -15.96 32.08 -13.07
N VAL A 492 -14.97 32.86 -13.46
CA VAL A 492 -13.68 32.97 -12.75
C VAL A 492 -13.95 33.58 -11.37
N PRO A 493 -13.57 32.93 -10.25
CA PRO A 493 -13.54 33.59 -8.96
C PRO A 493 -12.36 34.57 -8.94
N HIS A 494 -12.66 35.85 -8.85
CA HIS A 494 -11.66 36.87 -8.54
C HIS A 494 -11.18 36.66 -7.10
N THR A 495 -9.91 36.30 -6.93
CA THR A 495 -9.21 36.45 -5.66
C THR A 495 -8.89 37.93 -5.46
N SER A 496 -9.74 38.63 -4.73
CA SER A 496 -9.44 39.93 -4.15
C SER A 496 -10.07 39.97 -2.77
N ASP A 497 -9.27 39.62 -1.76
CA ASP A 497 -9.35 40.15 -0.40
C ASP A 497 -8.09 39.71 0.38
N LEU A 498 -6.99 40.44 0.17
CA LEU A 498 -6.03 40.72 1.24
C LEU A 498 -5.73 42.22 1.18
N ALA A 499 -5.95 42.86 2.32
CA ALA A 499 -6.06 44.29 2.50
C ALA A 499 -4.73 45.06 2.38
N GLU A 500 -4.87 46.26 1.82
CA GLU A 500 -4.29 47.55 2.26
C GLU A 500 -2.78 47.63 2.57
N PHE A 501 -2.04 48.18 1.62
CA PHE A 501 -0.98 49.16 1.91
C PHE A 501 -0.94 50.23 0.81
N GLN A 502 -1.34 51.46 1.15
CA GLN A 502 -1.14 52.64 0.31
C GLN A 502 0.30 53.14 0.43
N PRO A 503 0.90 53.62 -0.68
CA PRO A 503 1.76 54.79 -0.62
C PRO A 503 1.19 55.92 -1.47
N SER A 504 1.17 57.09 -0.86
CA SER A 504 0.80 58.39 -1.41
C SER A 504 1.69 58.79 -2.59
N LEU A 505 1.08 59.25 -3.67
CA LEU A 505 1.78 59.92 -4.77
C LEU A 505 1.93 61.43 -4.47
N SER A 506 3.12 61.96 -4.75
CA SER A 506 3.31 63.38 -5.07
C SER A 506 4.31 63.51 -6.23
N PRO A 507 4.22 64.55 -7.07
CA PRO A 507 4.70 64.50 -8.45
C PRO A 507 6.00 65.28 -8.66
N SER A 508 6.91 64.79 -9.50
CA SER A 508 7.62 65.61 -10.51
C SER A 508 8.71 64.86 -11.29
N ARG A 509 8.69 65.16 -12.60
CA ARG A 509 9.81 65.30 -13.55
C ARG A 509 10.58 64.05 -14.03
N LYS A 510 10.26 63.72 -15.29
CA LYS A 510 11.14 63.32 -16.41
C LYS A 510 12.65 63.32 -16.09
N ASP A 511 13.29 62.15 -16.15
CA ASP A 511 14.08 61.72 -17.32
C ASP A 511 14.60 60.26 -17.12
N GLN A 512 14.63 59.52 -18.24
CA GLN A 512 15.10 58.13 -18.45
C GLN A 512 14.16 56.96 -18.07
N PRO A 513 13.85 56.03 -19.01
CA PRO A 513 13.19 54.77 -18.66
C PRO A 513 14.22 53.80 -18.04
N PRO A 514 13.93 53.18 -16.87
CA PRO A 514 14.55 51.92 -16.50
C PRO A 514 13.91 50.78 -17.31
N SER A 515 14.73 49.79 -17.63
CA SER A 515 14.40 48.53 -18.30
C SER A 515 13.08 47.91 -17.84
N SER A 516 12.30 47.42 -18.81
CA SER A 516 11.10 46.62 -18.62
C SER A 516 11.33 45.41 -17.70
N PRO A 517 10.30 44.94 -16.96
CA PRO A 517 10.38 43.67 -16.25
C PRO A 517 10.70 42.55 -17.27
N GLU A 518 11.70 41.72 -16.96
CA GLU A 518 12.11 40.60 -17.81
C GLU A 518 10.89 39.72 -18.09
N SER A 519 10.60 39.52 -19.37
CA SER A 519 9.52 38.62 -19.78
C SER A 519 9.96 37.17 -19.55
N LEU A 520 9.01 36.26 -19.37
CA LEU A 520 9.30 34.82 -19.25
C LEU A 520 10.09 34.28 -20.46
N GLY A 521 9.97 34.93 -21.62
CA GLY A 521 10.79 34.64 -22.80
C GLY A 521 12.25 35.00 -22.61
N ASP A 522 12.54 36.16 -22.01
CA ASP A 522 13.92 36.61 -21.75
C ASP A 522 14.64 35.66 -20.77
N LEU A 523 13.94 35.20 -19.72
CA LEU A 523 14.47 34.20 -18.78
C LEU A 523 14.66 32.82 -19.43
N HIS A 524 13.76 32.45 -20.33
CA HIS A 524 13.88 31.20 -21.10
C HIS A 524 15.10 31.25 -22.02
N GLU A 525 15.36 32.35 -22.72
CA GLU A 525 16.57 32.51 -23.54
C GLU A 525 17.86 32.52 -22.71
N GLN A 526 17.88 33.23 -21.57
CA GLN A 526 19.05 33.27 -20.68
C GLN A 526 19.41 31.90 -20.07
N ALA A 527 18.44 30.99 -19.92
CA ALA A 527 18.63 29.67 -19.34
C ALA A 527 19.16 28.62 -20.33
N LEU A 528 19.19 28.93 -21.64
CA LEU A 528 19.59 27.99 -22.68
C LEU A 528 21.08 28.13 -23.02
N LEU A 529 21.71 27.00 -23.31
CA LEU A 529 23.04 26.97 -23.93
C LEU A 529 22.89 27.31 -25.43
N ASP A 530 23.81 28.10 -25.98
CA ASP A 530 23.76 28.61 -27.37
C ASP A 530 23.32 27.53 -28.39
N ASP A 531 22.37 27.90 -29.26
CA ASP A 531 21.77 27.11 -30.35
C ASP A 531 20.86 25.91 -29.96
N ALA A 532 20.40 25.79 -28.72
CA ALA A 532 19.45 24.73 -28.34
C ALA A 532 18.01 25.01 -28.81
N ALA A 533 17.41 24.08 -29.57
CA ALA A 533 15.98 24.11 -29.87
C ALA A 533 15.16 23.82 -28.60
N SER A 534 14.49 24.84 -28.07
CA SER A 534 13.70 24.77 -26.83
C SER A 534 12.36 25.51 -26.92
N LEU A 535 11.41 25.02 -26.12
CA LEU A 535 10.01 25.47 -26.01
C LEU A 535 9.63 25.57 -24.54
N LEU A 536 8.94 26.65 -24.15
CA LEU A 536 8.36 26.82 -22.83
C LEU A 536 6.84 26.65 -22.92
N VAL A 537 6.27 25.75 -22.12
CA VAL A 537 4.83 25.48 -22.05
C VAL A 537 4.28 25.73 -20.66
N ASN A 538 3.03 26.17 -20.56
CA ASN A 538 2.33 26.30 -19.28
C ASN A 538 1.69 24.96 -18.84
N GLU A 539 1.08 24.94 -17.66
CA GLU A 539 0.39 23.76 -17.09
C GLU A 539 -0.76 23.21 -17.95
N ASN A 540 -1.30 24.03 -18.86
CA ASN A 540 -2.36 23.64 -19.80
C ASN A 540 -1.80 23.13 -21.15
N GLY A 541 -0.47 23.14 -21.32
CA GLY A 541 0.22 22.72 -22.54
C GLY A 541 0.28 23.79 -23.64
N ASP A 542 -0.07 25.05 -23.33
CA ASP A 542 0.06 26.15 -24.29
C ASP A 542 1.51 26.62 -24.39
N ILE A 543 1.97 26.88 -25.61
CA ILE A 543 3.31 27.40 -25.88
C ILE A 543 3.37 28.87 -25.46
N VAL A 544 4.20 29.15 -24.46
CA VAL A 544 4.44 30.49 -23.89
C VAL A 544 5.60 31.19 -24.59
N HIS A 545 6.66 30.44 -24.93
CA HIS A 545 7.83 30.97 -25.63
C HIS A 545 8.52 29.89 -26.49
N THR A 546 9.07 30.27 -27.65
CA THR A 546 9.71 29.37 -28.61
C THR A 546 11.00 29.97 -29.13
N THR A 547 12.10 29.22 -29.09
CA THR A 547 13.36 29.62 -29.72
C THR A 547 13.32 29.48 -31.24
N GLU A 548 14.09 30.29 -31.97
CA GLU A 548 14.11 30.28 -33.44
C GLU A 548 14.41 28.87 -34.03
N PRO A 549 15.42 28.11 -33.54
CA PRO A 549 15.66 26.74 -34.02
C PRO A 549 14.48 25.78 -33.77
N ALA A 550 13.72 25.97 -32.68
CA ALA A 550 12.58 25.13 -32.34
C ALA A 550 11.40 25.31 -33.32
N THR A 551 11.26 26.48 -33.96
CA THR A 551 10.17 26.72 -34.94
C THR A 551 10.23 25.77 -36.14
N SER A 552 11.43 25.35 -36.55
CA SER A 552 11.63 24.40 -37.65
C SER A 552 11.11 22.99 -37.36
N TYR A 553 10.87 22.70 -36.08
CA TYR A 553 10.29 21.44 -35.60
C TYR A 553 8.80 21.56 -35.29
N LEU A 554 8.16 22.72 -35.47
CA LEU A 554 6.71 22.86 -35.29
C LEU A 554 6.00 22.84 -36.64
N SER A 555 4.96 22.02 -36.75
CA SER A 555 4.13 21.89 -37.94
C SER A 555 2.68 22.23 -37.59
N TYR A 556 2.21 23.40 -38.02
CA TYR A 556 0.79 23.76 -37.93
C TYR A 556 0.03 23.09 -39.08
N GLN A 557 -0.75 22.06 -38.76
CA GLN A 557 -1.66 21.44 -39.73
C GLN A 557 -2.82 22.42 -40.01
N GLY A 558 -3.28 22.49 -41.27
CA GLY A 558 -4.37 23.39 -41.65
C GLY A 558 -5.64 23.14 -40.83
N GLY A 559 -6.14 24.19 -40.18
CA GLY A 559 -7.26 24.13 -39.23
C GLY A 559 -7.35 25.43 -38.41
N SER A 560 -8.14 25.44 -37.33
CA SER A 560 -8.19 26.57 -36.40
C SER A 560 -6.81 26.77 -35.74
N PRO A 561 -6.29 28.01 -35.65
CA PRO A 561 -5.01 28.26 -34.98
C PRO A 561 -5.07 27.79 -33.52
N SER A 562 -4.16 26.89 -33.13
CA SER A 562 -3.98 26.43 -31.76
C SER A 562 -2.59 26.83 -31.26
N HIS A 563 -2.54 27.31 -30.02
CA HIS A 563 -1.28 27.61 -29.32
C HIS A 563 -0.81 26.43 -28.45
N ASN A 564 -1.52 25.29 -28.49
CA ASN A 564 -1.17 24.11 -27.72
C ASN A 564 -0.05 23.30 -28.38
N PHE A 565 0.94 22.90 -27.58
CA PHE A 565 2.12 22.18 -28.08
C PHE A 565 1.78 20.84 -28.75
N LEU A 566 0.75 20.13 -28.26
CA LEU A 566 0.35 18.83 -28.81
C LEU A 566 -0.23 18.94 -30.23
N ASP A 567 -0.80 20.10 -30.56
CA ASP A 567 -1.30 20.39 -31.91
C ASP A 567 -0.18 20.83 -32.85
N ALA A 568 0.85 21.51 -32.33
CA ALA A 568 1.94 22.09 -33.10
C ALA A 568 3.14 21.15 -33.34
N ALA A 569 3.36 20.12 -32.51
CA ALA A 569 4.51 19.20 -32.67
C ALA A 569 4.28 18.12 -33.75
N PRO A 570 5.30 17.71 -34.53
CA PRO A 570 5.22 16.61 -35.51
C PRO A 570 5.23 15.24 -34.83
N GLU A 571 4.61 14.24 -35.48
CA GLU A 571 4.37 12.88 -34.94
C GLU A 571 5.54 12.25 -34.17
N PRO A 572 6.82 12.32 -34.60
CA PRO A 572 7.93 11.69 -33.89
C PRO A 572 8.25 12.31 -32.52
N ILE A 573 7.99 13.61 -32.34
CA ILE A 573 8.32 14.36 -31.12
C ILE A 573 7.22 14.19 -30.06
N ARG A 574 5.98 13.90 -30.48
CA ARG A 574 4.85 13.60 -29.58
C ARG A 574 5.12 12.38 -28.69
N PHE A 575 5.94 11.43 -29.13
CA PHE A 575 6.20 10.17 -28.41
C PHE A 575 7.10 10.29 -27.16
N GLY A 576 7.67 11.47 -26.88
CA GLY A 576 8.36 11.76 -25.60
C GLY A 576 7.55 12.64 -24.63
N SER A 577 6.39 13.13 -25.06
CA SER A 577 5.59 14.13 -24.33
C SER A 577 4.11 14.02 -24.73
N ALA A 578 3.45 13.03 -24.11
CA ALA A 578 2.00 12.70 -24.11
C ALA A 578 1.42 11.80 -25.23
N PRO A 579 0.35 11.02 -24.92
CA PRO A 579 0.03 9.76 -25.59
C PRO A 579 -0.80 9.89 -26.88
N SER A 580 -0.53 8.92 -27.76
CA SER A 580 -1.01 8.73 -29.13
C SER A 580 -2.52 8.55 -29.38
N THR A 581 -2.98 9.06 -30.53
CA THR A 581 -3.90 8.45 -31.52
C THR A 581 -3.71 9.20 -32.87
N GLY A 582 -3.62 8.64 -34.08
CA GLY A 582 -3.69 7.28 -34.60
C GLY A 582 -4.37 7.31 -35.98
N THR A 583 -3.63 7.18 -37.09
CA THR A 583 -4.13 6.55 -38.33
C THR A 583 -2.97 6.16 -39.25
N ARG A 584 -2.70 4.86 -39.38
CA ARG A 584 -1.72 4.34 -40.35
C ARG A 584 -2.42 3.34 -41.27
N THR A 585 -2.63 3.74 -42.51
CA THR A 585 -2.81 2.84 -43.65
C THR A 585 -1.46 2.65 -44.34
N ARG A 586 -1.05 1.37 -44.41
CA ARG A 586 -0.23 0.69 -45.43
C ARG A 586 1.21 1.16 -45.78
N THR A 587 2.02 0.11 -45.96
CA THR A 587 3.18 -0.08 -46.87
C THR A 587 4.53 0.58 -46.56
N GLY A 588 5.56 -0.26 -46.57
CA GLY A 588 6.93 0.12 -46.93
C GLY A 588 7.92 0.22 -45.77
N SER A 589 8.78 -0.79 -45.64
CA SER A 589 10.12 -0.63 -45.05
C SER A 589 10.88 0.53 -45.75
N PRO A 590 11.74 1.28 -45.05
CA PRO A 590 13.12 0.82 -44.93
C PRO A 590 13.78 1.06 -43.56
N ARG A 591 14.81 0.25 -43.34
CA ARG A 591 15.82 0.31 -42.28
C ARG A 591 16.67 1.60 -42.36
N CYS A 592 17.15 2.09 -41.22
CA CYS A 592 18.55 2.48 -40.95
C CYS A 592 18.64 3.01 -39.50
N ALA A 593 19.30 2.29 -38.58
CA ALA A 593 20.73 2.34 -38.27
C ALA A 593 21.08 3.46 -37.26
N TRP A 594 21.19 3.08 -35.98
CA TRP A 594 21.69 3.92 -34.90
C TRP A 594 23.13 3.49 -34.58
N SER A 595 24.11 4.38 -34.78
CA SER A 595 25.50 4.18 -34.40
C SER A 595 25.77 4.87 -33.07
N GLY A 596 25.83 4.11 -31.98
CA GLY A 596 26.24 4.59 -30.66
C GLY A 596 27.77 4.71 -30.55
N SER A 597 28.25 5.91 -30.26
CA SER A 597 29.64 6.16 -29.88
C SER A 597 29.89 5.69 -28.44
N ARG A 598 30.69 4.63 -28.26
CA ARG A 598 31.33 4.33 -26.96
C ARG A 598 32.80 4.75 -27.00
N ARG A 599 33.19 5.65 -26.10
CA ARG A 599 34.59 5.91 -25.75
C ARG A 599 35.11 4.73 -24.92
N GLY A 600 36.19 4.10 -25.37
CA GLY A 600 36.96 3.07 -24.65
C GLY A 600 38.39 3.02 -25.19
N ARG A 601 39.36 3.05 -24.27
CA ARG A 601 40.82 3.29 -24.41
C ARG A 601 41.60 2.29 -25.32
N PRO A 602 42.87 2.60 -25.71
CA PRO A 602 43.53 2.07 -26.92
C PRO A 602 44.29 0.74 -26.70
N PRO A 603 44.64 0.01 -27.78
CA PRO A 603 45.29 -1.30 -27.68
C PRO A 603 46.82 -1.22 -27.65
N THR A 604 47.44 -2.00 -26.75
CA THR A 604 48.88 -2.30 -26.74
C THR A 604 49.22 -3.42 -27.73
N ARG A 605 50.29 -3.21 -28.51
CA ARG A 605 50.85 -4.13 -29.53
C ARG A 605 51.39 -5.47 -28.97
N PRO A 606 51.53 -6.52 -29.82
CA PRO A 606 51.88 -7.87 -29.41
C PRO A 606 53.40 -8.13 -29.35
N LYS A 607 53.84 -9.05 -28.48
CA LYS A 607 55.17 -9.67 -28.53
C LYS A 607 55.09 -11.16 -28.84
N ARG A 608 55.81 -11.55 -29.90
CA ARG A 608 56.30 -12.88 -30.29
C ARG A 608 56.68 -13.79 -29.11
N ARG A 609 56.38 -15.09 -29.25
CA ARG A 609 57.27 -16.26 -28.99
C ARG A 609 56.66 -17.49 -29.69
N MET A 610 57.22 -17.92 -30.81
CA MET A 610 58.20 -19.03 -30.95
C MET A 610 57.64 -20.42 -30.67
N ARG A 611 57.58 -21.20 -31.76
CA ARG A 611 57.38 -22.65 -31.88
C ARG A 611 58.33 -23.44 -30.98
N ASN A 612 57.88 -24.58 -30.47
CA ASN A 612 58.51 -25.88 -30.69
C ASN A 612 57.61 -27.03 -30.18
N ALA A 613 57.78 -28.18 -30.84
CA ALA A 613 57.08 -29.47 -30.76
C ALA A 613 55.68 -29.51 -31.39
#